data_AF-A0A8I1IC16-F1
#
_entry.id   AF-A0A8I1IC16-F1
#
_cell.length_a   1.000
_cell.length_b   1.000
_cell.length_c   1.000
_cell.angle_alpha   90.00
_cell.angle_beta   90.00
_cell.angle_gamma   90.00
#
_symmetry.space_group_name_H-M   'P 1'
#
loop_
_entity.id
_entity.type
_entity.pdbx_description
1 polymer ?
#
loop_
_entity_poly.entity_id
_entity_poly.type
_entity_poly.pdbx_seq_one_letter_code
_entity_poly.pdbx_strand_id
1 'polypeptide(L)'
;MRKYIPVNTDDLPDIFDITLAGEVFTLRVDYNPVADYYTLTIMQDGETLLEQEPLVLDQLVGIDIPDSRLPRTDIRVMDETGNARDAGKGELGYDVQLYIDVIDPLGSEDDDPTIKPLGYDPDEDSDDLTDEEVSY
;
A
#
# COMPACT_ATOMS: atom_id res chain seq x y z
N MET A 1 -8.25 0.86 -14.12
CA MET A 1 -6.79 0.70 -13.95
C MET A 1 -6.48 1.13 -12.54
N ARG A 2 -5.85 0.27 -11.74
CA ARG A 2 -5.56 0.59 -10.33
C ARG A 2 -4.57 1.76 -10.27
N LYS A 3 -4.68 2.60 -9.24
CA LYS A 3 -3.69 3.65 -9.00
C LYS A 3 -2.40 3.00 -8.53
N TYR A 4 -1.27 3.47 -9.03
CA TYR A 4 0.05 3.01 -8.62
C TYR A 4 0.98 4.20 -8.35
N ILE A 5 2.01 3.94 -7.56
CA ILE A 5 3.07 4.87 -7.24
C ILE A 5 4.17 4.69 -8.30
N PRO A 6 4.43 5.70 -9.16
CA PRO A 6 5.50 5.60 -10.14
C PRO A 6 6.85 5.65 -9.43
N VAL A 7 7.74 4.72 -9.79
CA VAL A 7 9.12 4.66 -9.29
C VAL A 7 10.06 4.89 -10.46
N ASN A 8 10.98 5.83 -10.32
CA ASN A 8 12.02 6.10 -11.31
C ASN A 8 13.23 5.18 -11.08
N THR A 9 13.24 4.02 -11.71
CA THR A 9 14.33 3.05 -11.57
C THR A 9 15.64 3.47 -12.25
N ASP A 10 15.63 4.52 -13.07
CA ASP A 10 16.82 5.02 -13.78
C ASP A 10 17.64 6.02 -12.94
N ASP A 11 17.08 6.55 -11.85
CA ASP A 11 17.72 7.53 -10.96
C ASP A 11 17.53 7.12 -9.49
N LEU A 12 18.44 6.29 -8.99
CA LEU A 12 18.37 5.71 -7.64
C LEU A 12 19.43 6.32 -6.69
N PRO A 13 19.09 6.58 -5.41
CA PRO A 13 17.78 6.34 -4.80
C PRO A 13 16.72 7.31 -5.31
N ASP A 14 15.53 6.79 -5.60
CA ASP A 14 14.38 7.61 -5.99
C ASP A 14 13.69 8.08 -4.72
N ILE A 15 13.65 9.40 -4.50
CA ILE A 15 13.13 10.01 -3.28
C ILE A 15 12.10 11.07 -3.65
N PHE A 16 10.88 10.90 -3.16
CA PHE A 16 9.78 11.80 -3.48
C PHE A 16 8.72 11.81 -2.38
N ASP A 17 7.96 12.91 -2.35
CA ASP A 17 6.80 13.04 -1.46
C ASP A 17 5.53 12.54 -2.15
N ILE A 18 4.68 11.88 -1.37
CA ILE A 18 3.36 11.41 -1.81
C ILE A 18 2.32 11.70 -0.74
N THR A 19 1.09 12.02 -1.16
CA THR A 19 -0.05 12.15 -0.25
C THR A 19 -0.87 10.86 -0.25
N LEU A 20 -0.97 10.20 0.91
CA LEU A 20 -1.76 8.98 1.14
C LEU A 20 -2.74 9.25 2.28
N ALA A 21 -4.03 8.95 2.08
CA ALA A 21 -5.10 9.21 3.06
C ALA A 21 -5.12 10.64 3.67
N GLY A 22 -4.65 11.65 2.95
CA GLY A 22 -4.59 13.04 3.42
C GLY A 22 -3.32 13.41 4.20
N GLU A 23 -2.39 12.47 4.37
CA GLU A 23 -1.10 12.68 5.04
C GLU A 23 0.04 12.65 4.01
N VAL A 24 1.11 13.41 4.25
CA VAL A 24 2.29 13.46 3.38
C VAL A 24 3.36 12.53 3.93
N PHE A 25 3.83 11.63 3.07
CA PHE A 25 4.94 10.73 3.35
C PHE A 25 6.05 10.98 2.35
N THR A 26 7.30 10.87 2.80
CA THR A 26 8.47 10.82 1.91
C THR A 26 8.82 9.36 1.70
N LEU A 27 8.76 8.91 0.45
CA LEU A 27 9.20 7.57 0.05
C LEU A 27 10.62 7.65 -0.46
N ARG A 28 11.41 6.62 -0.15
CA ARG A 28 12.73 6.40 -0.72
C ARG A 28 12.83 4.96 -1.23
N VAL A 29 13.11 4.81 -2.52
CA VAL A 29 13.35 3.51 -3.14
C VAL A 29 14.84 3.34 -3.42
N ASP A 30 15.42 2.25 -2.92
CA ASP A 30 16.80 1.84 -3.20
C ASP A 30 16.81 0.52 -3.98
N TYR A 31 17.94 0.19 -4.60
CA TYR A 31 18.14 -1.08 -5.30
C TYR A 31 19.35 -1.83 -4.74
N ASN A 32 19.19 -3.12 -4.46
CA ASN A 32 20.25 -4.02 -4.07
C ASN A 32 20.78 -4.81 -5.29
N PRO A 33 21.96 -4.45 -5.84
CA PRO A 33 22.50 -5.11 -7.03
C PRO A 33 23.06 -6.51 -6.77
N VAL A 34 23.27 -6.90 -5.50
CA VAL A 34 23.84 -8.20 -5.16
C VAL A 34 22.76 -9.29 -5.19
N ALA A 35 21.56 -8.95 -4.73
CA ALA A 35 20.45 -9.88 -4.58
C ALA A 35 19.26 -9.59 -5.52
N ASP A 36 19.36 -8.54 -6.35
CA ASP A 36 18.40 -8.16 -7.38
C ASP A 36 16.99 -7.91 -6.84
N TYR A 37 16.87 -6.97 -5.91
CA TYR A 37 15.59 -6.49 -5.40
C TYR A 37 15.66 -5.01 -5.03
N TYR A 38 14.49 -4.38 -5.01
CA TYR A 38 14.32 -3.01 -4.53
C TYR A 38 13.86 -3.00 -3.08
N THR A 39 14.16 -1.93 -2.36
CA THR A 39 13.65 -1.70 -1.00
C THR A 39 12.94 -0.37 -0.91
N LEU A 40 11.93 -0.29 -0.05
CA LEU A 40 11.20 0.93 0.25
C LEU A 40 11.44 1.37 1.68
N THR A 41 11.75 2.65 1.84
CA THR A 41 11.79 3.36 3.12
C THR A 41 10.65 4.37 3.14
N ILE A 42 9.88 4.41 4.23
CA ILE A 42 8.77 5.35 4.44
C ILE A 42 9.15 6.27 5.59
N MET A 43 9.09 7.58 5.33
CA MET A 43 9.35 8.62 6.31
C MET A 43 8.16 9.57 6.42
N GLN A 44 7.96 10.14 7.61
CA GLN A 44 6.97 11.18 7.87
C GLN A 44 7.59 12.20 8.84
N ASP A 45 7.45 13.50 8.54
CA ASP A 45 7.96 14.60 9.38
C ASP A 45 9.45 14.48 9.80
N GLY A 46 10.26 13.87 8.93
CA GLY A 46 11.70 13.66 9.18
C GLY A 46 12.03 12.43 10.05
N GLU A 47 11.03 11.63 10.44
CA GLU A 47 11.22 10.35 11.12
C GLU A 47 11.04 9.18 10.14
N THR A 48 11.88 8.14 10.29
CA THR A 48 11.74 6.89 9.55
C THR A 48 10.72 5.98 10.24
N LEU A 49 9.67 5.61 9.51
CA LEU A 49 8.60 4.72 9.97
C LEU A 49 8.82 3.27 9.52
N LEU A 50 9.31 3.11 8.29
CA LEU A 50 9.69 1.83 7.70
C LEU A 50 11.07 1.99 7.06
N GLU A 51 12.00 1.10 7.37
CA GLU A 51 13.38 1.18 6.88
C GLU A 51 13.71 -0.01 5.98
N GLN A 52 14.06 0.29 4.72
CA GLN A 52 14.59 -0.67 3.74
C GLN A 52 13.79 -1.99 3.61
N GLU A 53 12.46 -1.92 3.65
CA GLU A 53 11.60 -3.09 3.47
C GLU A 53 11.75 -3.62 2.03
N PRO A 54 12.10 -4.91 1.83
CA PRO A 54 12.18 -5.49 0.50
C PRO A 54 10.83 -5.46 -0.22
N LEU A 55 10.83 -5.03 -1.48
CA LEU A 55 9.65 -5.09 -2.33
C LEU A 55 9.52 -6.51 -2.89
N VAL A 56 8.61 -7.29 -2.31
CA VAL A 56 8.35 -8.69 -2.69
C VAL A 56 7.05 -8.76 -3.49
N LEU A 57 7.10 -9.40 -4.66
CA LEU A 57 5.92 -9.59 -5.52
C LEU A 57 4.76 -10.24 -4.75
N ASP A 58 3.55 -9.72 -4.98
CA ASP A 58 2.27 -10.09 -4.37
C ASP A 58 2.14 -9.84 -2.86
N GLN A 59 3.09 -9.11 -2.26
CA GLN A 59 3.05 -8.75 -0.83
C GLN A 59 2.65 -7.29 -0.60
N LEU A 60 2.05 -7.07 0.58
CA LEU A 60 1.81 -5.73 1.12
C LEU A 60 3.08 -5.21 1.79
N VAL A 61 3.38 -3.94 1.56
CA VAL A 61 4.48 -3.25 2.21
C VAL A 61 4.16 -3.04 3.69
N GLY A 62 5.09 -3.43 4.58
CA GLY A 62 4.98 -3.14 6.01
C GLY A 62 3.86 -3.88 6.73
N ILE A 63 3.30 -4.95 6.14
CA ILE A 63 2.17 -5.72 6.69
C ILE A 63 2.43 -6.26 8.10
N ASP A 64 3.69 -6.61 8.40
CA ASP A 64 4.09 -7.20 9.67
C ASP A 64 4.56 -6.16 10.70
N ILE A 65 4.46 -4.86 10.39
CA ILE A 65 4.93 -3.77 11.24
C ILE A 65 3.74 -3.13 11.97
N PRO A 66 3.60 -3.30 13.29
CA PRO A 66 2.51 -2.71 14.06
C PRO A 66 2.80 -1.25 14.44
N ASP A 67 3.10 -0.39 13.45
CA ASP A 67 3.25 1.06 13.64
C ASP A 67 2.03 1.79 13.07
N SER A 68 1.24 2.42 13.96
CA SER A 68 0.02 3.13 13.60
C SER A 68 0.25 4.42 12.80
N ARG A 69 1.52 4.85 12.67
CA ARG A 69 1.92 6.00 11.85
C ARG A 69 2.17 5.63 10.40
N LEU A 70 2.29 4.34 10.08
CA LEU A 70 2.40 3.90 8.69
C LEU A 70 1.16 4.33 7.89
N PRO A 71 1.30 4.51 6.57
CA PRO A 71 0.17 4.87 5.72
C PRO A 71 -1.01 3.94 5.95
N ARG A 72 -2.19 4.52 6.22
CA ARG A 72 -3.45 3.76 6.32
C ARG A 72 -3.89 3.14 4.99
N THR A 73 -3.26 3.59 3.90
CA THR A 73 -3.52 3.07 2.56
C THR A 73 -2.57 1.94 2.26
N ASP A 74 -3.12 0.79 1.92
CA ASP A 74 -2.34 -0.40 1.57
C ASP A 74 -1.54 -0.16 0.29
N ILE A 75 -0.24 -0.50 0.34
CA ILE A 75 0.66 -0.49 -0.82
C ILE A 75 1.03 -1.93 -1.12
N ARG A 76 0.66 -2.42 -2.31
CA ARG A 76 0.93 -3.78 -2.77
C ARG A 76 1.91 -3.79 -3.93
N VAL A 77 2.94 -4.62 -3.84
CA VAL A 77 3.81 -4.92 -4.99
C VAL A 77 3.10 -5.96 -5.84
N MET A 78 2.77 -5.64 -7.10
CA MET A 78 1.96 -6.55 -7.92
C MET A 78 2.26 -6.38 -9.42
N ASP A 79 1.99 -7.42 -10.19
CA ASP A 79 1.89 -7.40 -11.65
C ASP A 79 0.45 -7.74 -12.06
N GLU A 80 -0.20 -6.85 -12.82
CA GLU A 80 -1.58 -7.07 -13.31
C GLU A 80 -1.66 -8.19 -14.37
N THR A 81 -0.54 -8.52 -15.03
CA THR A 81 -0.46 -9.52 -16.09
C THR A 81 -0.22 -10.94 -15.56
N GLY A 82 0.33 -11.06 -14.36
CA GLY A 82 0.67 -12.33 -13.69
C GLY A 82 1.84 -13.09 -14.32
N ASN A 83 2.71 -12.40 -15.07
CA ASN A 83 3.87 -12.99 -15.75
C ASN A 83 5.16 -12.83 -14.95
N ALA A 84 5.26 -11.76 -14.15
CA ALA A 84 6.41 -11.49 -13.31
C ALA A 84 6.61 -12.60 -12.28
N ARG A 85 7.87 -12.85 -11.93
CA ARG A 85 8.27 -13.86 -10.92
C ARG A 85 8.92 -13.26 -9.68
N ASP A 86 9.35 -12.02 -9.80
CA ASP A 86 9.97 -11.21 -8.77
C ASP A 86 9.69 -9.73 -9.07
N ALA A 87 10.13 -8.84 -8.19
CA ALA A 87 10.07 -7.40 -8.37
C ALA A 87 11.48 -6.82 -8.58
N GLY A 88 12.37 -7.58 -9.22
CA GLY A 88 13.76 -7.23 -9.46
C GLY A 88 13.95 -6.28 -10.64
N LYS A 89 15.20 -6.12 -11.06
CA LYS A 89 15.56 -5.24 -12.16
C LYS A 89 14.97 -5.73 -13.48
N GLY A 90 14.25 -4.86 -14.17
CA GLY A 90 13.59 -5.16 -15.44
C GLY A 90 12.11 -5.52 -15.28
N GLU A 91 11.66 -5.79 -14.05
CA GLU A 91 10.27 -6.04 -13.72
C GLU A 91 9.63 -4.79 -13.09
N LEU A 92 10.24 -4.27 -12.00
CA LEU A 92 9.72 -3.07 -11.32
C LEU A 92 9.81 -1.84 -12.22
N GLY A 93 8.70 -1.11 -12.33
CA GLY A 93 8.55 0.06 -13.21
C GLY A 93 8.06 -0.29 -14.62
N TYR A 94 8.05 -1.57 -14.99
CA TYR A 94 7.53 -2.09 -16.25
C TYR A 94 6.24 -2.90 -16.01
N ASP A 95 6.40 -4.20 -15.70
CA ASP A 95 5.30 -5.13 -15.46
C ASP A 95 4.86 -5.13 -13.98
N VAL A 96 5.81 -4.93 -13.06
CA VAL A 96 5.54 -4.82 -11.62
C VAL A 96 5.46 -3.36 -11.20
N GLN A 97 4.45 -3.01 -10.40
CA GLN A 97 4.27 -1.67 -9.84
C GLN A 97 3.87 -1.74 -8.35
N LEU A 98 4.03 -0.60 -7.66
CA LEU A 98 3.51 -0.38 -6.32
C LEU A 98 2.06 0.13 -6.40
N TYR A 99 1.10 -0.78 -6.32
CA TYR A 99 -0.32 -0.44 -6.39
C TYR A 99 -0.83 0.06 -5.05
N ILE A 100 -1.64 1.11 -5.13
CA ILE A 100 -2.38 1.65 -4.00
C ILE A 100 -3.69 0.87 -3.95
N ASP A 101 -3.81 -0.04 -2.99
CA ASP A 101 -5.01 -0.85 -2.81
C ASP A 101 -5.99 -0.06 -1.94
N VAL A 102 -6.74 0.84 -2.58
CA VAL A 102 -7.91 1.45 -1.94
C VAL A 102 -9.05 0.44 -2.03
N ILE A 103 -8.94 -0.70 -1.35
CA ILE A 103 -10.12 -1.53 -1.12
C ILE A 103 -10.81 -0.91 0.07
N ASP A 104 -11.83 -0.11 -0.18
CA ASP A 104 -12.81 0.13 0.85
C ASP A 104 -13.43 -1.23 1.25
N PRO A 105 -13.22 -1.75 2.47
CA PRO A 105 -13.82 -3.01 2.90
C PRO A 105 -15.36 -2.94 2.92
N LEU A 106 -15.92 -1.73 2.87
CA LEU A 106 -17.35 -1.42 2.84
C LEU A 106 -17.84 -0.98 1.43
N GLY A 107 -16.95 -0.91 0.43
CA GLY A 107 -17.32 -0.66 -0.96
C GLY A 107 -17.85 0.75 -1.28
N SER A 108 -17.55 1.78 -0.49
CA SER A 108 -17.80 3.18 -0.85
C SER A 108 -16.68 3.75 -1.75
N GLU A 109 -16.56 3.19 -2.96
CA GLU A 109 -16.01 3.97 -4.08
C GLU A 109 -17.06 4.92 -4.70
N ASP A 110 -18.26 5.01 -4.11
CA ASP A 110 -19.29 5.95 -4.53
C ASP A 110 -19.27 7.21 -3.66
N ASP A 111 -18.89 8.34 -4.27
CA ASP A 111 -19.14 9.71 -3.78
C ASP A 111 -20.66 10.03 -3.60
N ASP A 112 -21.54 9.04 -3.70
CA ASP A 112 -22.99 9.17 -3.57
C ASP A 112 -23.49 8.55 -2.25
N PRO A 113 -23.79 9.38 -1.23
CA PRO A 113 -24.29 8.93 0.06
C PRO A 113 -25.69 8.29 0.01
N THR A 114 -26.29 8.16 -1.18
CA THR A 114 -27.59 7.51 -1.38
C THR A 114 -27.49 6.07 -1.87
N ILE A 115 -26.30 5.59 -2.24
CA ILE A 115 -26.12 4.23 -2.71
C ILE A 115 -26.01 3.28 -1.51
N LYS A 116 -26.86 2.25 -1.51
CA LYS A 116 -26.89 1.22 -0.46
C LYS A 116 -25.90 0.11 -0.82
N PRO A 117 -25.00 -0.30 0.09
CA PRO A 117 -24.02 -1.34 -0.19
C PRO A 117 -24.68 -2.70 -0.45
N LEU A 118 -23.97 -3.58 -1.15
CA LEU A 118 -24.41 -4.96 -1.38
C LEU A 118 -24.47 -5.70 -0.04
N GLY A 119 -25.68 -6.08 0.38
CA GLY A 119 -25.93 -6.66 1.70
C GLY A 119 -26.61 -5.70 2.69
N TYR A 120 -26.88 -4.44 2.31
CA TYR A 120 -27.70 -3.55 3.12
C TYR A 120 -29.12 -4.11 3.26
N ASP A 121 -29.42 -4.65 4.43
CA ASP A 121 -30.77 -4.99 4.85
C ASP A 121 -31.30 -3.84 5.73
N PRO A 122 -32.33 -3.09 5.29
CA PRO A 122 -32.91 -2.02 6.09
C PRO A 122 -33.56 -2.52 7.39
N ASP A 123 -33.77 -3.84 7.51
CA ASP A 123 -34.37 -4.50 8.65
C ASP A 123 -33.33 -5.23 9.53
N GLU A 124 -32.03 -5.16 9.20
CA GLU A 124 -30.95 -5.65 10.06
C GLU A 124 -30.74 -4.65 11.20
N ASP A 125 -31.15 -5.06 12.41
CA ASP A 125 -30.94 -4.28 13.63
C ASP A 125 -29.44 -3.98 13.79
N SER A 126 -29.12 -2.70 13.97
CA SER A 126 -27.76 -2.18 14.14
C SER A 126 -27.16 -2.59 15.49
N ASP A 127 -26.99 -3.88 15.73
CA ASP A 127 -26.63 -4.47 17.02
C ASP A 127 -25.30 -5.23 16.97
N ASP A 128 -24.34 -4.78 16.15
CA ASP A 128 -22.94 -5.19 16.30
C ASP A 128 -21.98 -3.99 16.22
N LEU A 129 -22.16 -3.08 17.18
CA LEU A 129 -21.14 -2.09 17.58
C LEU A 129 -20.57 -2.47 18.96
N THR A 130 -20.13 -3.71 19.17
CA THR A 130 -19.25 -4.16 20.27
C THR A 130 -18.52 -5.42 19.80
N ASP A 131 -17.20 -5.48 19.74
CA ASP A 131 -16.36 -5.81 20.89
C ASP A 131 -15.06 -5.00 20.82
N GLU A 132 -14.77 -4.10 21.75
CA GLU A 132 -14.13 -4.38 23.05
C GLU A 132 -12.84 -5.21 22.94
N GLU A 133 -11.71 -4.50 23.15
CA GLU A 133 -10.45 -4.95 23.74
C GLU A 133 -10.36 -6.43 24.18
N VAL A 134 -9.45 -7.19 23.60
CA VAL A 134 -8.85 -8.35 24.29
C VAL A 134 -7.38 -8.10 24.58
N SER A 135 -7.12 -7.66 25.81
CA SER A 135 -5.82 -7.74 26.47
C SER A 135 -5.42 -9.21 26.70
N TYR A 136 -4.13 -9.52 26.52
CA TYR A 136 -3.47 -10.66 27.16
C TYR A 136 -2.27 -10.19 27.98
#